data_AF-A0A3B9W7G3-F1
#
_entry.id   AF-A0A3B9W7G3-F1
#
_cell.length_a   1.000
_cell.length_b   1.000
_cell.length_c   1.000
_cell.angle_alpha   90.00
_cell.angle_beta   90.00
_cell.angle_gamma   90.00
#
_symmetry.space_group_name_H-M   'P 1'
#
loop_
_entity.id
_entity.type
_entity.pdbx_description
1 polymer ?
#
loop_
_entity_poly.entity_id
_entity_poly.type
_entity_poly.pdbx_seq_one_letter_code
_entity_poly.pdbx_strand_id
1 'polypeptide(L)'
;NDKHIEVIVRQMLRKVSVDKPGDTGYISSEQVDLSKLLNRNDEVVAEGGKPATFDRVLMGLTKASLATESFLSAASFQETTRVLTAASVAGKSDNLHGLKENIIVGRLIPAGTGFAYHRDRRLAKEQPEVVEEPTVSAMEAEQALSEALSASSESNNESDSPMRDE
;
A
#
# COMPACT_ATOMS: atom_id res chain seq x y z
N ASN A 1 6.26 20.37 32.75
CA ASN A 1 5.19 20.25 31.74
C ASN A 1 5.23 18.82 31.23
N ASP A 2 4.40 17.98 31.85
CA ASP A 2 4.57 16.53 31.82
C ASP A 2 4.14 15.91 30.48
N LYS A 3 3.48 16.71 29.64
CA LYS A 3 3.09 16.36 28.27
C LYS A 3 4.27 15.86 27.43
N HIS A 4 5.47 16.42 27.60
CA HIS A 4 6.65 15.96 26.86
C HIS A 4 7.07 14.54 27.27
N ILE A 5 7.02 14.25 28.57
CA ILE A 5 7.37 12.92 29.09
C ILE A 5 6.32 11.91 28.63
N GLU A 6 5.03 12.27 28.68
CA GLU A 6 3.95 11.42 28.20
C GLU A 6 4.12 11.01 26.73
N VAL A 7 4.47 11.97 25.86
CA VAL A 7 4.72 11.70 24.44
C VAL A 7 5.90 10.74 24.25
N ILE A 8 6.96 10.87 25.06
CA ILE A 8 8.12 9.97 25.02
C ILE A 8 7.74 8.57 25.52
N VAL A 9 7.05 8.46 26.65
CA VAL A 9 6.60 7.19 27.22
C VAL A 9 5.64 6.47 26.28
N ARG A 10 4.78 7.20 25.57
CA ARG A 10 3.93 6.64 24.52
C ARG A 10 4.76 5.95 23.43
N GLN A 11 5.91 6.50 23.05
CA GLN A 11 6.79 5.85 22.07
C GLN A 11 7.50 4.61 22.63
N MET A 12 7.81 4.61 23.92
CA MET A 12 8.39 3.44 24.61
C MET A 12 7.40 2.27 24.75
N LEU A 13 6.08 2.54 24.74
CA LEU A 13 5.00 1.56 24.85
C LEU A 13 4.31 1.24 23.50
N ARG A 14 4.97 1.51 22.36
CA ARG A 14 4.37 1.33 21.03
C ARG A 14 4.14 -0.15 20.65
N LYS A 15 4.95 -1.07 21.16
CA LYS A 15 4.88 -2.50 20.83
C LYS A 15 4.11 -3.27 21.89
N VAL A 16 3.44 -4.32 21.45
CA VAL A 16 2.70 -5.25 22.29
C VAL A 16 3.12 -6.67 21.97
N SER A 17 3.03 -7.56 22.96
CA SER A 17 3.20 -8.99 22.77
C SER A 17 1.82 -9.64 22.79
N VAL A 18 1.53 -10.47 21.79
CA VAL A 18 0.25 -11.18 21.70
C VAL A 18 0.21 -12.27 22.77
N ASP A 19 -0.79 -12.23 23.65
CA ASP A 19 -1.03 -13.30 24.62
C ASP A 19 -1.84 -14.41 23.95
N LYS A 20 -3.11 -14.12 23.61
CA LYS A 20 -3.99 -15.02 22.85
C LYS A 20 -4.27 -14.42 21.48
N PRO A 21 -3.99 -15.14 20.38
CA PRO A 21 -4.14 -14.59 19.03
C PRO A 21 -5.60 -14.47 18.55
N GLY A 22 -6.55 -15.21 19.16
CA GLY A 22 -7.93 -15.23 18.67
C GLY A 22 -8.00 -15.63 17.19
N ASP A 23 -8.82 -14.93 16.41
CA ASP A 23 -9.02 -15.14 14.96
C ASP A 23 -8.24 -14.13 14.10
N THR A 24 -7.28 -13.41 14.69
CA THR A 24 -6.53 -12.33 14.01
C THR A 24 -5.46 -12.82 13.03
N GLY A 25 -5.01 -14.06 13.18
CA GLY A 25 -3.89 -14.63 12.41
C GLY A 25 -2.50 -14.37 12.99
N TYR A 26 -2.39 -13.66 14.13
CA TYR A 26 -1.12 -13.49 14.83
C TYR A 26 -0.67 -14.76 15.55
N ILE A 27 0.61 -14.80 15.92
CA ILE A 27 1.18 -15.90 16.71
C ILE A 27 1.28 -15.48 18.18
N SER A 28 1.07 -16.42 19.11
CA SER A 28 1.30 -16.15 20.53
C SER A 28 2.76 -15.77 20.78
N SER A 29 2.98 -14.79 21.66
CA SER A 29 4.26 -14.13 21.95
C SER A 29 4.87 -13.31 20.80
N GLU A 30 4.17 -13.16 19.67
CA GLU A 30 4.61 -12.28 18.59
C GLU A 30 4.60 -10.81 19.04
N GLN A 31 5.60 -10.03 18.64
CA GLN A 31 5.67 -8.60 18.91
C GLN A 31 5.20 -7.79 17.71
N VAL A 32 4.14 -7.02 17.90
CA VAL A 32 3.50 -6.21 16.85
C VAL A 32 3.31 -4.77 17.33
N ASP A 33 3.10 -3.84 16.39
CA ASP A 33 2.71 -2.48 16.78
C ASP A 33 1.29 -2.47 17.31
N LEU A 34 1.08 -1.75 18.42
CA LEU A 34 -0.23 -1.60 19.04
C LEU A 34 -1.30 -1.14 18.04
N SER A 35 -0.99 -0.15 17.21
CA SER A 35 -1.95 0.37 16.23
C SER A 35 -2.37 -0.67 15.19
N LYS A 36 -1.44 -1.55 14.75
CA LYS A 36 -1.75 -2.59 13.78
C LYS A 36 -2.63 -3.67 14.39
N LEU A 37 -2.31 -4.10 15.62
CA LEU A 37 -3.10 -5.08 16.34
C LEU A 37 -4.51 -4.55 16.62
N LEU A 38 -4.63 -3.29 17.02
CA LEU A 38 -5.95 -2.67 17.26
C LEU A 38 -6.78 -2.63 15.98
N ASN A 39 -6.21 -2.15 14.87
CA ASN A 39 -6.92 -2.14 13.58
C ASN A 39 -7.36 -3.56 13.17
N ARG A 40 -6.47 -4.55 13.29
CA ARG A 40 -6.81 -5.94 12.96
C ARG A 40 -7.88 -6.52 13.88
N ASN A 41 -7.85 -6.17 15.17
CA ASN A 41 -8.90 -6.56 16.11
C ASN A 41 -10.25 -5.96 15.73
N ASP A 42 -10.28 -4.69 15.33
CA ASP A 42 -11.51 -4.01 14.89
C ASP A 42 -12.10 -4.69 13.65
N GLU A 43 -11.26 -5.09 12.69
CA GLU A 43 -11.67 -5.89 11.51
C GLU A 43 -12.25 -7.26 11.91
N VAL A 44 -11.55 -8.02 12.76
CA VAL A 44 -12.02 -9.34 13.22
C VAL A 44 -13.36 -9.24 13.95
N VAL A 45 -13.53 -8.21 14.78
CA VAL A 45 -14.79 -8.00 15.50
C VAL A 45 -15.93 -7.66 14.54
N ALA A 46 -15.66 -6.90 13.48
CA ALA A 46 -16.64 -6.63 12.43
C ALA A 46 -17.03 -7.89 11.64
N GLU A 47 -16.09 -8.83 11.47
CA GLU A 47 -16.32 -10.16 10.88
C GLU A 47 -17.03 -11.14 11.85
N GLY A 48 -17.24 -10.75 13.12
CA GLY A 48 -17.85 -11.58 14.17
C GLY A 48 -16.91 -12.59 14.83
N GLY A 49 -15.60 -12.47 14.59
CA GLY A 49 -14.56 -13.30 15.21
C GLY A 49 -14.11 -12.81 16.58
N LYS A 50 -13.16 -13.54 17.18
CA LYS A 50 -12.56 -13.21 18.48
C LYS A 50 -11.30 -12.36 18.32
N PRO A 51 -11.21 -11.17 18.93
CA PRO A 51 -10.02 -10.34 18.88
C PRO A 51 -8.85 -10.96 19.66
N ALA A 52 -7.63 -10.56 19.31
CA ALA A 52 -6.43 -10.94 20.06
C ALA A 52 -6.32 -10.18 21.39
N THR A 53 -5.89 -10.89 22.44
CA THR A 53 -5.43 -10.28 23.69
C THR A 53 -3.93 -10.04 23.64
N PHE A 54 -3.47 -9.01 24.34
CA PHE A 54 -2.08 -8.58 24.27
C PHE A 54 -1.64 -7.88 25.54
N ASP A 55 -0.34 -7.94 25.80
CA ASP A 55 0.33 -7.21 26.87
C ASP A 55 1.26 -6.14 26.29
N ARG A 56 1.29 -4.96 26.91
CA ARG A 56 2.17 -3.87 26.48
C ARG A 56 3.62 -4.18 26.84
N VAL A 57 4.51 -4.00 25.88
CA VAL A 57 5.94 -4.18 26.08
C VAL A 57 6.60 -2.81 26.21
N LEU A 58 7.14 -2.52 27.39
CA LEU A 58 7.95 -1.32 27.60
C LEU A 58 9.35 -1.52 27.02
N MET A 59 9.71 -0.69 26.04
CA MET A 59 11.03 -0.69 25.43
C MET A 59 11.83 0.55 25.83
N GLY A 60 13.15 0.38 25.99
CA GLY A 60 14.06 1.52 26.07
C GLY A 60 14.06 2.33 24.76
N LEU A 61 14.41 3.62 24.85
CA LEU A 61 14.37 4.55 23.70
C LEU A 61 15.16 4.03 22.49
N THR A 62 16.40 3.57 22.70
CA THR A 62 17.25 3.02 21.64
C THR A 62 16.57 1.84 20.93
N LYS A 63 15.95 0.92 21.69
CA LYS A 63 15.24 -0.24 21.14
C LYS A 63 13.97 0.17 20.42
N ALA A 64 13.20 1.11 20.96
CA ALA A 64 11.99 1.64 20.31
C ALA A 64 12.29 2.38 18.99
N SER A 65 13.44 3.07 18.92
CA SER A 65 13.94 3.74 17.71
C SER A 65 14.42 2.78 16.63
N LEU A 66 14.99 1.62 17.00
CA LEU A 66 15.38 0.57 16.05
C LEU A 66 14.18 -0.28 15.60
N ALA A 67 13.19 -0.48 16.47
CA ALA A 67 11.98 -1.27 16.19
C ALA A 67 10.88 -0.48 15.43
N THR A 68 11.28 0.51 14.64
CA THR A 68 10.39 1.26 13.73
C THR A 68 10.13 0.45 12.46
N GLU A 69 9.00 0.72 11.81
CA GLU A 69 8.58 0.07 10.56
C GLU A 69 9.48 0.45 9.38
N SER A 70 9.88 1.73 9.33
CA SER A 70 10.78 2.21 8.29
C SER A 70 12.21 1.76 8.55
N PHE A 71 12.74 0.95 7.64
CA PHE A 71 14.13 0.55 7.68
C PHE A 71 15.08 1.72 7.34
N LEU A 72 14.65 2.71 6.55
CA LEU A 72 15.42 3.92 6.26
C LEU A 72 15.60 4.78 7.52
N SER A 73 14.53 4.96 8.29
CA SER A 73 14.55 5.65 9.57
C SER A 73 15.38 4.91 10.62
N ALA A 74 15.26 3.57 10.68
CA ALA A 74 16.05 2.74 11.60
C ALA A 74 17.55 2.76 11.26
N ALA A 75 17.91 2.53 9.99
CA ALA A 75 19.30 2.42 9.54
C ALA A 75 20.09 3.72 9.71
N SER A 76 19.39 4.86 9.65
CA SER A 76 19.98 6.18 9.87
C SER A 76 20.12 6.56 11.35
N PHE A 77 19.63 5.74 12.27
CA PHE A 77 19.86 5.94 13.71
C PHE A 77 21.13 5.22 14.16
N GLN A 78 21.14 3.89 14.10
CA GLN A 78 22.25 3.01 14.49
C GLN A 78 22.16 1.67 13.73
N GLU A 79 23.20 0.83 13.86
CA GLU A 79 23.24 -0.54 13.31
C GLU A 79 22.95 -0.66 11.80
N THR A 80 23.40 0.33 11.01
CA THR A 80 23.06 0.50 9.58
C THR A 80 23.22 -0.78 8.76
N THR A 81 24.35 -1.48 8.88
CA THR A 81 24.63 -2.73 8.14
C THR A 81 23.60 -3.81 8.47
N ARG A 82 23.32 -4.04 9.76
CA ARG A 82 22.38 -5.06 10.21
C ARG A 82 20.96 -4.77 9.72
N VAL A 83 20.53 -3.51 9.85
CA VAL A 83 19.17 -3.09 9.46
C VAL A 83 18.96 -3.25 7.95
N LEU A 84 19.92 -2.79 7.12
CA LEU A 84 19.80 -2.90 5.67
C LEU A 84 19.85 -4.35 5.21
N THR A 85 20.76 -5.18 5.73
CA THR A 85 20.80 -6.61 5.37
C THR A 85 19.50 -7.32 5.71
N ALA A 86 18.94 -7.09 6.90
CA ALA A 86 17.67 -7.71 7.30
C ALA A 86 16.51 -7.25 6.40
N ALA A 87 16.47 -5.96 6.04
CA ALA A 87 15.45 -5.42 5.13
C ALA A 87 15.58 -6.00 3.71
N SER A 88 16.81 -6.14 3.19
CA SER A 88 17.07 -6.74 1.88
C SER A 88 16.68 -8.22 1.82
N VAL A 89 17.03 -9.01 2.83
CA VAL A 89 16.67 -10.43 2.90
C VAL A 89 15.16 -10.62 2.99
N ALA A 90 14.47 -9.76 3.73
CA ALA A 90 13.01 -9.81 3.87
C ALA A 90 12.26 -9.13 2.70
N GLY A 91 12.96 -8.50 1.74
CA GLY A 91 12.35 -7.77 0.64
C GLY A 91 11.46 -6.60 1.10
N LYS A 92 11.80 -5.93 2.21
CA LYS A 92 10.95 -4.86 2.77
C LYS A 92 10.94 -3.62 1.87
N SER A 93 9.76 -3.01 1.74
CA SER A 93 9.56 -1.72 1.11
C SER A 93 9.18 -0.66 2.16
N ASP A 94 9.60 0.59 1.93
CA ASP A 94 9.32 1.71 2.82
C ASP A 94 8.23 2.61 2.23
N ASN A 95 7.18 2.85 3.00
CA ASN A 95 6.03 3.65 2.56
C ASN A 95 6.24 5.17 2.72
N LEU A 96 7.36 5.60 3.32
CA LEU A 96 7.74 7.02 3.47
C LEU A 96 6.67 7.85 4.18
N HIS A 97 6.09 7.31 5.26
CA HIS A 97 5.12 8.01 6.10
C HIS A 97 5.77 8.82 7.22
N GLY A 98 7.05 8.56 7.52
CA GLY A 98 7.79 9.20 8.58
C GLY A 98 8.46 10.51 8.18
N LEU A 99 8.88 11.29 9.18
CA LEU A 99 9.60 12.55 8.97
C LEU A 99 10.99 12.28 8.40
N LYS A 100 11.74 11.34 8.99
CA LYS A 100 13.15 11.11 8.67
C LYS A 100 13.34 10.48 7.29
N GLU A 101 12.50 9.52 6.92
CA GLU A 101 12.44 8.97 5.57
C GLU A 101 12.32 10.04 4.48
N ASN A 102 11.35 10.95 4.63
CA ASN A 102 11.12 11.99 3.63
C ASN A 102 12.29 12.97 3.55
N ILE A 103 12.94 13.29 4.68
CA ILE A 103 14.16 14.11 4.70
C ILE A 103 15.28 13.42 3.93
N ILE A 104 15.52 12.13 4.19
CA ILE A 104 16.57 11.34 3.53
C ILE A 104 16.37 11.30 2.01
N VAL A 105 15.11 11.14 1.57
CA VAL A 105 14.74 11.04 0.15
C VAL A 105 14.62 12.42 -0.52
N GLY A 106 14.60 13.52 0.24
CA GLY A 106 14.46 14.88 -0.29
C GLY A 106 13.03 15.29 -0.65
N ARG A 107 12.01 14.69 -0.01
CA ARG A 107 10.59 15.03 -0.16
C ARG A 107 10.12 15.95 0.96
N LEU A 108 9.01 16.66 0.74
CA LEU A 108 8.36 17.43 1.82
C LEU A 108 8.07 16.53 3.01
N ILE A 109 8.26 17.03 4.24
CA ILE A 109 7.96 16.28 5.46
C ILE A 109 6.45 16.26 5.74
N PRO A 110 5.89 15.18 6.33
CA PRO A 110 4.47 15.08 6.67
C PRO A 110 4.10 15.85 7.95
N ALA A 111 4.60 17.08 8.09
CA ALA A 111 4.37 17.95 9.22
C ALA A 111 4.30 19.42 8.79
N GLY A 112 3.63 20.26 9.57
CA GLY A 112 3.46 21.68 9.26
C GLY A 112 2.79 21.89 7.90
N THR A 113 3.36 22.75 7.05
CA THR A 113 2.87 23.04 5.70
C THR A 113 2.88 21.82 4.77
N GLY A 114 3.81 20.87 4.99
CA GLY A 114 3.87 19.63 4.22
C GLY A 114 2.74 18.64 4.55
N PHE A 115 2.01 18.84 5.65
CA PHE A 115 0.88 17.98 6.00
C PHE A 115 -0.23 18.00 4.95
N ALA A 116 -0.57 19.17 4.41
CA ALA A 116 -1.60 19.30 3.36
C ALA A 116 -1.20 18.51 2.11
N TYR A 117 0.05 18.66 1.65
CA TYR A 117 0.60 17.93 0.51
C TYR A 117 0.49 16.41 0.67
N HIS A 118 0.86 15.87 1.85
CA HIS A 118 0.78 14.43 2.09
C HIS A 118 -0.66 13.91 2.25
N ARG A 119 -1.54 14.73 2.84
CA ARG A 119 -2.97 14.39 2.96
C ARG A 119 -3.61 14.28 1.59
N ASP A 120 -3.42 15.28 0.74
CA ASP A 120 -4.04 15.33 -0.59
C ASP A 120 -3.52 14.18 -1.47
N ARG A 121 -2.21 13.86 -1.36
CA ARG A 121 -1.63 12.70 -2.05
C ARG A 121 -2.17 11.36 -1.55
N ARG A 122 -2.47 11.23 -0.26
CA ARG A 122 -3.09 10.01 0.28
C ARG A 122 -4.52 9.85 -0.23
N LEU A 123 -5.30 10.92 -0.21
CA LEU A 123 -6.66 10.93 -0.76
C LEU A 123 -6.67 10.58 -2.25
N ALA A 124 -5.73 11.11 -3.03
CA ALA A 124 -5.59 10.78 -4.45
C ALA A 124 -5.21 9.31 -4.71
N LYS A 125 -4.53 8.64 -3.75
CA LYS A 125 -4.24 7.19 -3.84
C LYS A 125 -5.41 6.32 -3.40
N GLU A 126 -6.25 6.80 -2.48
CA GLU A 126 -7.41 6.09 -1.95
C GLU A 126 -8.62 6.19 -2.88
N GLN A 127 -8.66 7.20 -3.75
CA GLN A 127 -9.56 7.20 -4.90
C GLN A 127 -9.01 6.22 -5.93
N PRO A 128 -9.71 5.11 -6.25
CA PRO A 128 -9.34 4.34 -7.42
C PRO A 128 -9.41 5.30 -8.60
N GLU A 129 -8.35 5.35 -9.41
CA GLU A 129 -8.52 5.77 -10.79
C GLU A 129 -9.68 4.93 -11.31
N VAL A 130 -10.80 5.57 -11.65
CA VAL A 130 -11.79 4.96 -12.51
C VAL A 130 -11.02 4.77 -13.81
N VAL A 131 -10.35 3.63 -13.93
CA VAL A 131 -9.94 3.11 -15.22
C VAL A 131 -11.27 2.84 -15.89
N GLU A 132 -11.78 3.84 -16.62
CA GLU A 132 -12.63 3.58 -17.75
C GLU A 132 -11.78 2.67 -18.64
N GLU A 133 -11.87 1.36 -18.42
CA GLU A 133 -11.64 0.46 -19.53
C GLU A 133 -12.57 0.98 -20.62
N PRO A 134 -12.06 1.34 -21.80
CA PRO A 134 -12.95 1.63 -22.91
C PRO A 134 -13.64 0.30 -23.18
N THR A 135 -14.79 0.09 -22.56
CA THR A 135 -15.75 -0.91 -22.98
C THR A 135 -16.26 -0.40 -24.30
N VAL A 136 -15.46 -0.63 -25.35
CA VAL A 136 -15.96 -0.60 -26.72
C VAL A 136 -17.17 -1.51 -26.66
N SER A 137 -18.35 -0.91 -26.79
CA SER A 137 -19.59 -1.63 -26.59
C SER A 137 -19.58 -2.84 -27.52
N ALA A 138 -20.04 -4.01 -27.08
CA ALA A 138 -20.16 -5.17 -27.96
C ALA A 138 -20.89 -4.82 -29.27
N MET A 139 -21.77 -3.83 -29.20
CA MET A 139 -22.49 -3.23 -30.32
C MET A 139 -21.58 -2.48 -31.32
N GLU A 140 -20.58 -1.74 -30.85
CA GLU A 140 -19.61 -1.04 -31.70
C GLU A 140 -18.64 -2.03 -32.38
N ALA A 141 -18.27 -3.09 -31.67
CA ALA A 141 -17.45 -4.17 -32.23
C ALA A 141 -18.20 -4.98 -33.30
N GLU A 142 -19.48 -5.30 -33.07
CA GLU A 142 -20.35 -5.95 -34.07
C GLU A 142 -20.57 -5.05 -35.29
N GLN A 143 -20.80 -3.75 -35.07
CA GLN A 143 -21.04 -2.80 -36.15
C GLN A 143 -19.80 -2.61 -37.02
N ALA A 144 -18.61 -2.45 -36.42
CA ALA A 144 -17.34 -2.36 -37.14
C ALA A 144 -17.01 -3.67 -37.90
N LEU A 145 -17.32 -4.83 -37.33
CA LEU A 145 -17.12 -6.13 -37.97
C LEU A 145 -18.07 -6.32 -39.16
N SER A 146 -19.33 -5.92 -39.02
CA SER A 146 -20.32 -5.94 -40.11
C SER A 146 -19.89 -5.00 -41.24
N GLU A 147 -19.43 -3.79 -40.93
CA GLU A 147 -18.96 -2.82 -41.93
C GLU A 147 -17.74 -3.34 -42.71
N ALA A 148 -16.78 -3.97 -42.02
CA ALA A 148 -15.61 -4.57 -42.66
C ALA A 148 -15.98 -5.77 -43.56
N LEU A 149 -16.93 -6.62 -43.13
CA LEU A 149 -17.41 -7.74 -43.93
C LEU A 149 -18.16 -7.26 -45.18
N SER A 150 -18.99 -6.21 -45.06
CA SER A 150 -19.68 -5.59 -46.20
C SER A 150 -18.70 -4.99 -47.20
N ALA A 151 -17.68 -4.25 -46.73
CA ALA A 151 -16.66 -3.66 -47.61
C ALA A 151 -15.84 -4.72 -48.38
N SER A 152 -15.56 -5.87 -47.75
CA SER A 152 -14.86 -6.98 -48.41
C SER A 152 -15.69 -7.73 -49.46
N SER A 153 -17.03 -7.65 -49.35
CA SER A 153 -17.96 -8.27 -50.33
C SER A 153 -18.13 -7.43 -51.59
N GLU A 154 -18.00 -6.11 -51.50
CA GLU A 154 -18.07 -5.21 -52.66
C GLU A 154 -16.80 -5.27 -53.53
N SER A 155 -15.62 -5.50 -52.94
CA SER A 155 -14.37 -5.61 -53.69
C SER A 155 -14.21 -6.89 -54.54
N ASN A 156 -15.04 -7.91 -54.30
CA ASN A 156 -14.97 -9.19 -55.04
C ASN A 156 -15.88 -9.24 -56.28
N ASN A 157 -16.64 -8.18 -56.57
CA ASN A 157 -17.58 -8.15 -57.70
C ASN A 157 -17.10 -7.32 -58.90
N GLU A 158 -15.88 -6.77 -58.86
CA GLU A 158 -15.28 -5.97 -59.95
C GLU A 158 -14.18 -6.70 -60.75
N SER A 159 -13.88 -7.98 -60.45
CA SER A 159 -12.80 -8.71 -61.13
C SER A 159 -13.25 -9.85 -62.07
N ASP A 160 -14.41 -9.73 -62.72
CA ASP A 160 -14.72 -10.61 -63.86
C ASP A 160 -15.49 -9.87 -64.96
N SER A 161 -14.75 -9.18 -65.83
CA SER A 161 -15.22 -8.82 -67.18
C SER A 161 -14.32 -9.52 -68.21
N PRO A 162 -14.87 -10.37 -69.11
CA PRO A 162 -14.06 -11.11 -70.06
C PRO A 162 -13.58 -10.17 -71.18
N MET A 163 -12.26 -10.13 -71.41
CA MET A 163 -11.72 -9.67 -72.69
C MET A 163 -12.32 -10.54 -73.82
N ARG A 164 -12.96 -9.89 -74.79
CA ARG A 164 -13.29 -10.46 -76.10
C ARG A 164 -12.70 -9.58 -77.20
N ASP A 165 -12.11 -10.27 -78.16
CA ASP A 165 -11.45 -9.78 -79.36
C ASP A 165 -12.32 -8.86 -80.22
N GLU A 166 -11.70 -7.81 -80.78
CA GLU A 166 -11.62 -7.49 -82.22
C GLU A 166 -10.57 -6.39 -82.47
#